data_AF-A0A2V8TAH3-F1
#
_entry.id   AF-A0A2V8TAH3-F1
#
_cell.length_a   1.000
_cell.length_b   1.000
_cell.length_c   1.000
_cell.angle_alpha   90.00
_cell.angle_beta   90.00
_cell.angle_gamma   90.00
#
_symmetry.space_group_name_H-M   'P 1'
#
loop_
_entity.id
_entity.type
_entity.pdbx_description
1 polymer ?
#
loop_
_entity_poly.entity_id
_entity_poly.type
_entity_poly.pdbx_seq_one_letter_code
_entity_poly.pdbx_strand_id
1 'polypeptide(L)'
;MPQAVYDSAAALQLLRAYMGLRPEESYELVEDGHRVMIPSAPSGDASPRYTGPAGLGIDHRLAWRFALRVTGEPGTWVGKVDAVSGKVIAFYDADLYGVKGGVYPLSNDQNCADLGCEQAGFPMPTTNVTLAKKLVTTDDMGQFTCGKGPKNSSVKLSGPYVSVSDLCGTAQESGNCSNDLDFGASTGTDCTVPSGQGVGDTHAGRTSYYVLDRLKEKARYWLPSNGWVNQRLTDNVNTNATCNAYYNGSVNFYKSGGGCRNTGEISGVVSHEYGHGLDQNDGGGYDNPSEGYADTVAIIQDRRSCVGRGFFMSGNCSGYGDPCLNCSGIRDMDWDQHASHTPATPANFVQTNCGGGGGPCGREVHCESYIPSEAVFDLAFRDLPAAGLDASSAWQLAEKLYYKSRQGSGGNAYNCALPSSDGCNANSWFSSVRNADDDDGNLANGTPHAAAIFAAFDRHAIACGASTDPSNQSTSSCPSLGTPVVSATPGTGQVTLSWSAVSGSANYLVLRGDIGCGSTQNVIATVAAPATSYVDDSLERGPSARKLCQSADARADSALRVRSCAGSSPLRREPRLDLLGCSRATGRPCVAGSVRGSCSSAGGAGTGH
;
A
#
# COMPACT_ATOMS: atom_id res chain seq x y z
N MET A 1 31.85 -27.11 9.11
CA MET A 1 30.42 -26.91 9.40
C MET A 1 30.05 -27.79 10.59
N PRO A 2 29.19 -27.34 11.53
CA PRO A 2 28.72 -28.18 12.63
C PRO A 2 28.07 -29.45 12.05
N GLN A 3 28.48 -30.62 12.52
CA GLN A 3 27.86 -31.88 12.11
C GLN A 3 26.61 -32.11 12.98
N ALA A 4 25.46 -32.33 12.34
CA ALA A 4 24.23 -32.65 13.06
C ALA A 4 24.39 -33.97 13.82
N VAL A 5 24.09 -33.94 15.12
CA VAL A 5 24.09 -35.11 16.01
C VAL A 5 22.71 -35.75 16.02
N TYR A 6 21.66 -34.93 16.02
CA TYR A 6 20.28 -35.39 15.91
C TYR A 6 19.87 -35.44 14.43
N ASP A 7 19.25 -36.53 14.02
CA ASP A 7 18.55 -36.58 12.74
C ASP A 7 17.19 -35.88 12.81
N SER A 8 16.52 -35.76 11.66
CA SER A 8 15.22 -35.09 11.57
C SER A 8 14.14 -35.77 12.43
N ALA A 9 14.17 -37.09 12.59
CA ALA A 9 13.14 -37.82 13.32
C ALA A 9 13.30 -37.64 14.83
N ALA A 10 14.53 -37.74 15.34
CA ALA A 10 14.87 -37.48 16.72
C ALA A 10 14.61 -36.01 17.11
N ALA A 11 14.97 -35.06 16.24
CA ALA A 11 14.67 -33.66 16.46
C ALA A 11 13.16 -33.37 16.49
N LEU A 12 12.35 -34.01 15.64
CA LEU A 12 10.89 -33.89 15.70
C LEU A 12 10.32 -34.45 17.01
N GLN A 13 10.84 -35.57 17.52
CA GLN A 13 10.40 -36.10 18.82
C GLN A 13 10.70 -35.14 19.97
N LEU A 14 11.88 -34.49 19.95
CA LEU A 14 12.24 -33.48 20.94
C LEU A 14 11.30 -32.26 20.87
N LEU A 15 10.94 -31.83 19.66
CA LEU A 15 9.95 -30.78 19.48
C LEU A 15 8.57 -31.19 20.01
N ARG A 16 8.08 -32.38 19.70
CA ARG A 16 6.80 -32.90 20.21
C ARG A 16 6.77 -32.95 21.74
N ALA A 17 7.85 -33.42 22.35
CA ALA A 17 8.00 -33.45 23.80
C ALA A 17 7.98 -32.04 24.40
N TYR A 18 8.67 -31.07 23.76
CA TYR A 18 8.64 -29.67 24.17
C TYR A 18 7.25 -29.05 24.08
N MET A 19 6.47 -29.42 23.07
CA MET A 19 5.09 -28.97 22.88
C MET A 19 4.11 -29.59 23.89
N GLY A 20 4.52 -30.64 24.62
CA GLY A 20 3.62 -31.40 25.48
C GLY A 20 2.62 -32.26 24.71
N LEU A 21 2.87 -32.56 23.44
CA LEU A 21 1.97 -33.37 22.61
C LEU A 21 1.93 -34.80 23.10
N ARG A 22 0.73 -35.28 23.42
CA ARG A 22 0.52 -36.66 23.87
C ARG A 22 0.58 -37.63 22.69
N PRO A 23 0.93 -38.91 22.89
CA PRO A 23 1.04 -39.89 21.81
C PRO A 23 -0.22 -40.04 20.95
N GLU A 24 -1.40 -39.83 21.55
CA GLU A 24 -2.71 -39.90 20.92
C GLU A 24 -3.14 -38.62 20.17
N GLU A 25 -2.46 -37.50 20.39
CA GLU A 25 -2.77 -36.25 19.70
C GLU A 25 -2.21 -36.26 18.28
N SER A 26 -3.10 -36.17 17.30
CA SER A 26 -2.73 -36.13 15.89
C SER A 26 -2.21 -34.76 15.47
N TYR A 27 -1.30 -34.73 14.51
CA TYR A 27 -0.75 -33.51 13.92
C TYR A 27 -0.40 -33.75 12.45
N GLU A 28 -0.46 -32.69 11.66
CA GLU A 28 0.02 -32.63 10.29
C GLU A 28 1.40 -31.97 10.29
N LEU A 29 2.41 -32.59 9.67
CA LEU A 29 3.66 -31.90 9.37
C LEU A 29 3.42 -30.96 8.20
N VAL A 30 3.43 -29.66 8.52
CA VAL A 30 3.26 -28.61 7.54
C VAL A 30 4.51 -28.43 6.68
N GLU A 31 5.66 -28.60 7.33
CA GLU A 31 6.97 -28.57 6.72
C GLU A 31 7.79 -29.68 7.36
N ASP A 32 8.30 -30.58 6.52
CA ASP A 32 9.22 -31.62 6.93
C ASP A 32 10.50 -31.00 7.53
N GLY A 33 11.14 -31.74 8.42
CA GLY A 33 12.39 -31.28 9.03
C GLY A 33 13.45 -30.99 7.98
N HIS A 34 13.91 -29.74 7.93
CA HIS A 34 15.08 -29.37 7.14
C HIS A 34 16.06 -28.54 7.96
N ARG A 35 17.32 -28.54 7.55
CA ARG A 35 18.38 -27.85 8.29
C ARG A 35 18.45 -26.38 7.90
N VAL A 36 18.49 -25.52 8.90
CA VAL A 36 18.67 -24.08 8.76
C VAL A 36 19.86 -23.63 9.62
N MET A 37 20.59 -22.63 9.13
CA MET A 37 21.60 -21.94 9.93
C MET A 37 20.94 -20.74 10.63
N ILE A 38 21.11 -20.65 11.95
CA ILE A 38 20.49 -19.61 12.78
C ILE A 38 21.60 -18.75 13.40
N PRO A 39 21.57 -17.42 13.19
CA PRO A 39 22.45 -16.50 13.90
C PRO A 39 22.21 -16.59 15.41
N SER A 40 23.28 -16.61 16.19
CA SER A 40 23.23 -16.66 17.65
C SER A 40 24.35 -15.83 18.25
N ALA A 41 24.19 -15.42 19.51
CA ALA A 41 25.29 -14.80 20.25
C ALA A 41 26.44 -15.82 20.42
N PRO A 42 27.71 -15.36 20.37
CA PRO A 42 28.86 -16.19 20.71
C PRO A 42 28.71 -16.83 22.10
N SER A 43 29.13 -18.08 22.26
CA SER A 43 28.96 -18.82 23.50
C SER A 43 29.56 -18.08 24.70
N GLY A 44 28.72 -17.76 25.70
CA GLY A 44 29.13 -17.10 26.95
C GLY A 44 28.69 -15.63 27.08
N ASP A 45 28.17 -15.02 26.01
CA ASP A 45 27.72 -13.63 26.03
C ASP A 45 26.19 -13.55 26.20
N ALA A 46 25.73 -13.16 27.38
CA ALA A 46 24.31 -12.87 27.66
C ALA A 46 23.97 -11.38 27.45
N SER A 47 24.94 -10.57 27.02
CA SER A 47 24.77 -9.13 26.81
C SER A 47 24.00 -8.84 25.52
N PRO A 48 22.97 -7.98 25.54
CA PRO A 48 22.27 -7.52 24.33
C PRO A 48 23.11 -6.58 23.45
N ARG A 49 24.32 -6.21 23.89
CA ARG A 49 25.28 -5.42 23.12
C ARG A 49 26.62 -6.15 23.06
N TYR A 50 27.03 -6.51 21.85
CA TYR A 50 28.36 -7.06 21.58
C TYR A 50 29.41 -5.94 21.62
N THR A 51 30.42 -6.07 22.47
CA THR A 51 31.50 -5.09 22.66
C THR A 51 32.87 -5.56 22.15
N GLY A 52 32.90 -6.70 21.43
CA GLY A 52 34.13 -7.29 20.90
C GLY A 52 34.51 -6.82 19.48
N PRO A 53 35.56 -7.43 18.88
CA PRO A 53 36.03 -7.08 17.55
C PRO A 53 34.97 -7.26 16.45
N ALA A 54 34.90 -6.31 15.51
CA ALA A 54 34.01 -6.40 14.36
C ALA A 54 34.21 -7.73 13.60
N GLY A 55 33.10 -8.40 13.28
CA GLY A 55 33.10 -9.72 12.60
C GLY A 55 33.04 -10.95 13.54
N LEU A 56 33.14 -10.77 14.86
CA LEU A 56 33.08 -11.87 15.85
C LEU A 56 31.83 -11.80 16.75
N GLY A 57 30.87 -10.93 16.43
CA GLY A 57 29.65 -10.70 17.23
C GLY A 57 28.49 -11.63 16.94
N ILE A 58 28.62 -12.53 15.97
CA ILE A 58 27.58 -13.48 15.56
C ILE A 58 28.23 -14.84 15.39
N ASP A 59 27.74 -15.83 16.14
CA ASP A 59 27.97 -17.25 15.90
C ASP A 59 26.77 -17.84 15.17
N HIS A 60 26.88 -19.07 14.65
CA HIS A 60 25.78 -19.71 13.95
C HIS A 60 25.52 -21.12 14.47
N ARG A 61 24.25 -21.45 14.65
CA ARG A 61 23.80 -22.78 15.04
C ARG A 61 23.11 -23.46 13.88
N LEU A 62 23.49 -24.72 13.65
CA LEU A 62 22.75 -25.59 12.75
C LEU A 62 21.52 -26.11 13.50
N ALA A 63 20.33 -25.97 12.93
CA ALA A 63 19.08 -26.37 13.56
C ALA A 63 18.16 -27.09 12.58
N TRP A 64 17.37 -28.04 13.08
CA TRP A 64 16.22 -28.58 12.38
C TRP A 64 15.03 -27.65 12.58
N ARG A 65 14.45 -27.19 11.48
CA ARG A 65 13.20 -26.44 11.47
C ARG A 65 12.07 -27.37 11.07
N PHE A 66 10.98 -27.32 11.82
CA PHE A 66 9.72 -28.00 11.53
C PHE A 66 8.59 -26.97 11.52
N ALA A 67 7.56 -27.23 10.74
CA ALA A 67 6.26 -26.59 10.93
C ALA A 67 5.21 -27.68 11.08
N LEU A 68 4.28 -27.56 12.02
CA LEU A 68 3.24 -28.57 12.25
C LEU A 68 1.93 -27.97 12.74
N ARG A 69 0.81 -28.59 12.37
CA ARG A 69 -0.54 -28.26 12.83
C ARG A 69 -1.05 -29.35 13.73
N VAL A 70 -1.41 -29.02 14.96
CA VAL A 70 -1.96 -29.99 15.91
C VAL A 70 -3.46 -30.08 15.68
N THR A 71 -4.01 -31.29 15.60
CA THR A 71 -5.45 -31.47 15.38
C THR A 71 -6.25 -30.84 16.52
N GLY A 72 -7.20 -29.96 16.16
CA GLY A 72 -8.01 -29.21 17.13
C GLY A 72 -7.36 -27.88 17.59
N GLU A 73 -6.11 -27.61 17.23
CA GLU A 73 -5.47 -26.32 17.42
C GLU A 73 -5.42 -25.57 16.08
N PRO A 74 -5.76 -24.27 16.06
CA PRO A 74 -5.80 -23.51 14.82
C PRO A 74 -4.43 -23.21 14.22
N GLY A 75 -3.40 -23.06 15.08
CA GLY A 75 -2.08 -22.55 14.70
C GLY A 75 -1.16 -23.55 13.97
N THR A 76 -0.35 -23.03 13.04
CA THR A 76 0.83 -23.68 12.47
C THR A 76 2.04 -23.38 13.34
N TRP A 77 2.46 -24.34 14.15
CA TRP A 77 3.57 -24.19 15.06
C TRP A 77 4.91 -24.42 14.36
N VAL A 78 5.80 -23.43 14.43
CA VAL A 78 7.19 -23.58 13.98
C VAL A 78 8.10 -23.83 15.17
N GLY A 79 8.81 -24.95 15.11
CA GLY A 79 9.85 -25.31 16.06
C GLY A 79 11.21 -25.36 15.40
N LYS A 80 12.22 -24.77 16.05
CA LYS A 80 13.63 -24.89 15.68
C LYS A 80 14.35 -25.64 16.78
N VAL A 81 14.87 -26.82 16.45
CA VAL A 81 15.61 -27.71 17.35
C VAL A 81 17.07 -27.67 16.95
N ASP A 82 17.94 -27.26 17.86
CA ASP A 82 19.38 -27.26 17.63
C ASP A 82 19.86 -28.66 17.22
N ALA A 83 20.49 -28.77 16.06
CA ALA A 83 20.80 -30.06 15.43
C ALA A 83 21.95 -30.80 16.14
N VAL A 84 22.66 -30.14 17.05
CA VAL A 84 23.78 -30.70 17.82
C VAL A 84 23.35 -31.05 19.23
N SER A 85 22.68 -30.13 19.92
CA SER A 85 22.29 -30.27 21.33
C SER A 85 20.89 -30.81 21.56
N GLY A 86 20.03 -30.80 20.54
CA GLY A 86 18.63 -31.23 20.66
C GLY A 86 17.74 -30.23 21.41
N LYS A 87 18.28 -29.07 21.82
CA LYS A 87 17.52 -28.04 22.51
C LYS A 87 16.55 -27.35 21.55
N VAL A 88 15.29 -27.19 21.94
CA VAL A 88 14.37 -26.28 21.23
C VAL A 88 14.83 -24.85 21.48
N ILE A 89 15.33 -24.21 20.42
CA ILE A 89 15.93 -22.87 20.45
C ILE A 89 14.96 -21.79 19.95
N ALA A 90 13.90 -22.18 19.26
CA ALA A 90 12.73 -21.33 19.03
C ALA A 90 11.47 -22.19 18.91
N PHE A 91 10.36 -21.69 19.43
CA PHE A 91 9.04 -22.29 19.25
C PHE A 91 7.98 -21.18 19.26
N TYR A 92 7.26 -21.03 18.15
CA TYR A 92 6.28 -19.96 17.96
C TYR A 92 5.15 -20.41 17.05
N ASP A 93 3.99 -19.77 17.19
CA ASP A 93 2.91 -19.86 16.20
C ASP A 93 3.35 -19.06 14.97
N ALA A 94 3.32 -19.70 13.81
CA ALA A 94 3.68 -19.12 12.52
C ALA A 94 2.45 -18.79 11.67
N ASP A 95 1.24 -18.97 12.19
CA ASP A 95 0.06 -18.39 11.56
C ASP A 95 0.01 -16.88 11.86
N LEU A 96 0.07 -16.11 10.79
CA LEU A 96 -0.36 -14.71 10.78
C LEU A 96 -1.85 -14.73 10.43
N TYR A 97 -2.65 -14.06 11.26
CA TYR A 97 -4.06 -13.82 10.96
C TYR A 97 -4.16 -12.45 10.30
N GLY A 98 -4.91 -12.37 9.20
CA GLY A 98 -5.19 -11.12 8.51
C GLY A 98 -6.50 -10.49 8.99
N VAL A 99 -6.54 -9.16 8.99
CA VAL A 99 -7.76 -8.39 8.82
C VAL A 99 -7.83 -7.96 7.38
N LYS A 100 -8.90 -8.33 6.68
CA LYS A 100 -9.06 -8.07 5.26
C LYS A 100 -10.50 -7.81 4.86
N GLY A 101 -10.72 -7.33 3.64
CA GLY A 101 -12.06 -7.13 3.09
C GLY A 101 -12.07 -6.76 1.61
N GLY A 102 -13.25 -6.65 1.04
CA GLY A 102 -13.47 -6.19 -0.32
C GLY A 102 -13.36 -4.68 -0.42
N VAL A 103 -12.57 -4.18 -1.36
CA VAL A 103 -12.45 -2.72 -1.60
C VAL A 103 -12.58 -2.43 -3.09
N TYR A 104 -12.95 -1.20 -3.43
CA TYR A 104 -12.77 -0.65 -4.77
C TYR A 104 -11.41 0.06 -4.82
N PRO A 105 -10.35 -0.56 -5.38
CA PRO A 105 -9.00 0.00 -5.24
C PRO A 105 -8.82 1.30 -6.04
N LEU A 106 -9.72 1.60 -6.97
CA LEU A 106 -9.70 2.82 -7.77
C LEU A 106 -11.09 3.45 -7.90
N SER A 107 -12.08 2.68 -8.36
CA SER A 107 -13.43 3.18 -8.64
C SER A 107 -14.49 2.09 -8.51
N ASN A 108 -15.76 2.48 -8.40
CA ASN A 108 -16.96 1.63 -8.41
C ASN A 108 -17.78 1.73 -9.72
N ASP A 109 -17.13 2.12 -10.81
CA ASP A 109 -17.74 2.28 -12.15
C ASP A 109 -18.08 0.97 -12.89
N GLN A 110 -17.79 -0.18 -12.28
CA GLN A 110 -17.99 -1.53 -12.82
C GLN A 110 -17.07 -1.89 -14.00
N ASN A 111 -16.07 -1.08 -14.30
CA ASN A 111 -15.03 -1.44 -15.28
C ASN A 111 -13.96 -2.33 -14.62
N CYS A 112 -14.26 -3.62 -14.44
CA CYS A 112 -13.37 -4.54 -13.71
C CYS A 112 -11.96 -4.65 -14.30
N ALA A 113 -11.82 -4.50 -15.63
CA ALA A 113 -10.53 -4.57 -16.32
C ALA A 113 -9.58 -3.43 -15.90
N ASP A 114 -10.13 -2.30 -15.46
CA ASP A 114 -9.39 -1.14 -14.99
C ASP A 114 -9.70 -0.84 -13.51
N LEU A 115 -9.86 -1.89 -12.70
CA LEU A 115 -10.03 -1.80 -11.24
C LEU A 115 -11.31 -1.07 -10.78
N GLY A 116 -12.35 -1.08 -11.62
CA GLY A 116 -13.66 -0.50 -11.38
C GLY A 116 -14.65 -1.38 -10.59
N CYS A 117 -14.21 -2.58 -10.21
CA CYS A 117 -15.01 -3.57 -9.48
C CYS A 117 -14.39 -3.85 -8.12
N GLU A 118 -15.23 -4.29 -7.18
CA GLU A 118 -14.76 -4.67 -5.86
C GLU A 118 -13.79 -5.85 -5.98
N GLN A 119 -12.69 -5.76 -5.25
CA GLN A 119 -11.67 -6.79 -5.17
C GLN A 119 -11.55 -7.28 -3.74
N ALA A 120 -11.75 -8.59 -3.57
CA ALA A 120 -11.74 -9.23 -2.26
C ALA A 120 -10.34 -9.28 -1.62
N GLY A 121 -10.38 -9.39 -0.29
CA GLY A 121 -9.25 -9.74 0.56
C GLY A 121 -8.20 -8.65 0.76
N PHE A 122 -8.45 -7.39 0.35
CA PHE A 122 -7.53 -6.25 0.55
C PHE A 122 -7.19 -6.10 2.04
N PRO A 123 -5.93 -5.77 2.40
CA PRO A 123 -5.57 -5.66 3.80
C PRO A 123 -6.35 -4.51 4.43
N MET A 124 -6.67 -4.62 5.71
CA MET A 124 -7.09 -3.49 6.53
C MET A 124 -5.90 -3.10 7.39
N PRO A 125 -5.05 -2.15 6.94
CA PRO A 125 -3.78 -1.88 7.59
C PRO A 125 -4.00 -1.16 8.91
N THR A 126 -3.09 -1.39 9.86
CA THR A 126 -3.06 -0.76 11.19
C THR A 126 -4.40 -0.80 11.97
N THR A 127 -5.29 -1.74 11.68
CA THR A 127 -6.57 -1.84 12.38
C THR A 127 -6.38 -2.39 13.79
N ASN A 128 -7.19 -1.92 14.73
CA ASN A 128 -7.17 -2.44 16.09
C ASN A 128 -8.06 -3.69 16.23
N VAL A 129 -7.43 -4.82 16.54
CA VAL A 129 -8.06 -6.10 16.83
C VAL A 129 -8.14 -6.29 18.35
N THR A 130 -9.31 -6.65 18.85
CA THR A 130 -9.52 -7.04 20.24
C THR A 130 -9.32 -8.55 20.39
N LEU A 131 -8.21 -8.96 21.02
CA LEU A 131 -7.89 -10.35 21.35
C LEU A 131 -8.10 -10.61 22.84
N ALA A 132 -9.07 -11.45 23.18
CA ALA A 132 -9.37 -11.78 24.58
C ALA A 132 -9.44 -10.54 25.50
N LYS A 133 -10.13 -9.47 25.02
CA LYS A 133 -10.29 -8.16 25.67
C LYS A 133 -9.05 -7.25 25.71
N LYS A 134 -7.96 -7.60 25.00
CA LYS A 134 -6.79 -6.74 24.84
C LYS A 134 -6.71 -6.24 23.40
N LEU A 135 -6.33 -4.98 23.23
CA LEU A 135 -6.12 -4.39 21.90
C LEU A 135 -4.73 -4.78 21.39
N VAL A 136 -4.68 -5.22 20.14
CA VAL A 136 -3.46 -5.33 19.34
C VAL A 136 -3.73 -4.63 18.01
N THR A 137 -2.72 -3.97 17.47
CA THR A 137 -2.80 -3.29 16.17
C THR A 137 -2.18 -4.21 15.12
N THR A 138 -2.84 -4.35 13.99
CA THR A 138 -2.25 -5.06 12.85
C THR A 138 -1.07 -4.30 12.27
N ASP A 139 -0.24 -4.97 11.49
CA ASP A 139 0.77 -4.27 10.67
C ASP A 139 0.16 -3.60 9.43
N ASP A 140 1.04 -3.12 8.55
CA ASP A 140 0.76 -2.45 7.28
C ASP A 140 0.10 -3.35 6.22
N MET A 141 -0.01 -4.65 6.49
CA MET A 141 -0.69 -5.64 5.66
C MET A 141 -1.86 -6.31 6.38
N GLY A 142 -2.33 -5.69 7.47
CA GLY A 142 -3.45 -6.19 8.24
C GLY A 142 -3.12 -7.46 9.03
N GLN A 143 -1.86 -7.85 9.18
CA GLN A 143 -1.49 -9.07 9.88
C GLN A 143 -1.35 -8.83 11.39
N PHE A 144 -1.72 -9.85 12.17
CA PHE A 144 -1.54 -9.88 13.61
C PHE A 144 -1.32 -11.31 14.12
N THR A 145 -0.77 -11.44 15.32
CA THR A 145 -0.53 -12.74 15.97
C THR A 145 -1.51 -12.95 17.13
N CYS A 146 -2.14 -14.12 17.20
CA CYS A 146 -3.03 -14.46 18.31
C CYS A 146 -2.29 -14.94 19.58
N GLY A 147 -1.07 -15.48 19.46
CA GLY A 147 -0.37 -16.14 20.57
C GLY A 147 -1.04 -17.47 20.98
N LYS A 148 -0.59 -18.10 22.08
CA LYS A 148 -1.00 -19.47 22.43
C LYS A 148 -2.50 -19.61 22.77
N GLY A 149 -3.12 -20.66 22.21
CA GLY A 149 -4.49 -21.14 22.47
C GLY A 149 -5.58 -20.38 21.69
N PRO A 150 -6.79 -20.96 21.55
CA PRO A 150 -7.91 -20.29 20.89
C PRO A 150 -8.29 -19.04 21.68
N LYS A 151 -8.34 -17.89 20.99
CA LYS A 151 -8.75 -16.60 21.56
C LYS A 151 -9.87 -16.02 20.72
N ASN A 152 -10.90 -15.54 21.40
CA ASN A 152 -11.91 -14.73 20.74
C ASN A 152 -11.24 -13.46 20.23
N SER A 153 -11.40 -13.21 18.94
CA SER A 153 -10.91 -12.05 18.22
C SER A 153 -12.10 -11.26 17.70
N SER A 154 -12.03 -9.94 17.76
CA SER A 154 -12.99 -9.09 17.07
C SER A 154 -12.32 -7.84 16.55
N VAL A 155 -12.87 -7.27 15.48
CA VAL A 155 -12.30 -6.10 14.83
C VAL A 155 -13.42 -5.18 14.39
N LYS A 156 -13.12 -3.89 14.35
CA LYS A 156 -13.91 -2.84 13.70
C LYS A 156 -13.00 -2.11 12.74
N LEU A 157 -13.54 -1.39 11.76
CA LEU A 157 -12.76 -0.50 10.89
C LEU A 157 -12.30 0.75 11.67
N SER A 158 -11.40 0.56 12.62
CA SER A 158 -10.85 1.59 13.49
C SER A 158 -9.42 1.22 13.91
N GLY A 159 -8.48 2.07 13.55
CA GLY A 159 -7.06 1.99 13.86
C GLY A 159 -6.55 3.23 14.60
N PRO A 160 -5.23 3.36 14.78
CA PRO A 160 -4.62 4.56 15.34
C PRO A 160 -4.66 5.75 14.38
N TYR A 161 -4.72 5.53 13.06
CA TYR A 161 -4.65 6.61 12.05
C TYR A 161 -5.98 6.94 11.39
N VAL A 162 -6.89 5.98 11.28
CA VAL A 162 -8.22 6.15 10.67
C VAL A 162 -9.28 5.49 11.54
N SER A 163 -10.46 6.09 11.65
CA SER A 163 -11.63 5.45 12.26
C SER A 163 -12.87 5.72 11.44
N VAL A 164 -13.50 4.66 10.95
CA VAL A 164 -14.76 4.74 10.20
C VAL A 164 -15.93 4.97 11.15
N SER A 165 -16.79 5.88 10.76
CA SER A 165 -18.12 6.13 11.33
C SER A 165 -19.13 6.04 10.20
N ASP A 166 -19.76 4.88 10.06
CA ASP A 166 -20.73 4.62 8.99
C ASP A 166 -22.17 4.88 9.48
N LEU A 167 -22.92 5.68 8.74
CA LEU A 167 -24.32 5.97 9.04
C LEU A 167 -25.21 4.71 8.98
N CYS A 168 -24.81 3.69 8.22
CA CYS A 168 -25.51 2.41 8.12
C CYS A 168 -25.35 1.54 9.39
N GLY A 169 -24.31 1.80 10.20
CA GLY A 169 -24.07 1.18 11.49
C GLY A 169 -22.60 0.87 11.75
N THR A 170 -22.30 -0.13 12.59
CA THR A 170 -20.91 -0.48 12.89
C THR A 170 -20.42 -1.64 12.02
N ALA A 171 -19.29 -1.45 11.33
CA ALA A 171 -18.51 -2.54 10.76
C ALA A 171 -17.87 -3.34 11.90
N GLN A 172 -18.23 -4.61 12.06
CA GLN A 172 -17.65 -5.46 13.09
C GLN A 172 -17.61 -6.92 12.66
N GLU A 173 -16.41 -7.49 12.73
CA GLU A 173 -16.17 -8.92 12.54
C GLU A 173 -15.75 -9.58 13.85
N SER A 174 -16.03 -10.88 13.99
CA SER A 174 -15.65 -11.66 15.17
C SER A 174 -15.28 -13.08 14.77
N GLY A 175 -14.26 -13.62 15.44
CA GLY A 175 -13.70 -14.93 15.20
C GLY A 175 -13.04 -15.51 16.45
N ASN A 176 -12.33 -16.61 16.27
CA ASN A 176 -11.71 -17.38 17.35
C ASN A 176 -10.25 -17.73 17.05
N CYS A 177 -9.51 -16.83 16.39
CA CYS A 177 -8.12 -17.06 16.00
C CYS A 177 -7.94 -18.43 15.30
N SER A 178 -8.88 -18.79 14.44
CA SER A 178 -8.83 -20.01 13.63
C SER A 178 -8.84 -19.72 12.14
N ASN A 179 -9.20 -18.49 11.77
CA ASN A 179 -9.19 -17.94 10.43
C ASN A 179 -8.98 -16.42 10.54
N ASP A 180 -8.71 -15.79 9.40
CA ASP A 180 -8.68 -14.34 9.25
C ASP A 180 -10.00 -13.69 9.68
N LEU A 181 -9.93 -12.42 10.07
CA LEU A 181 -11.09 -11.55 10.23
C LEU A 181 -11.34 -10.89 8.88
N ASP A 182 -12.29 -11.45 8.12
CA ASP A 182 -12.59 -11.01 6.76
C ASP A 182 -13.93 -10.29 6.73
N PHE A 183 -13.91 -9.00 6.41
CA PHE A 183 -15.10 -8.20 6.13
C PHE A 183 -15.75 -8.59 4.78
N GLY A 184 -15.18 -9.51 4.00
CA GLY A 184 -15.82 -10.09 2.83
C GLY A 184 -16.05 -9.11 1.68
N ALA A 185 -16.84 -9.54 0.70
CA ALA A 185 -17.20 -8.77 -0.50
C ALA A 185 -18.70 -8.96 -0.77
N SER A 186 -19.32 -7.98 -1.42
CA SER A 186 -20.77 -7.97 -1.69
C SER A 186 -21.11 -7.38 -3.04
N THR A 187 -22.36 -7.56 -3.47
CA THR A 187 -22.93 -6.82 -4.59
C THR A 187 -23.75 -5.66 -4.07
N GLY A 188 -23.74 -4.51 -4.74
CA GLY A 188 -24.57 -3.35 -4.38
C GLY A 188 -23.73 -2.11 -4.10
N THR A 189 -24.34 -1.14 -3.41
CA THR A 189 -23.74 0.15 -3.02
C THR A 189 -24.37 0.60 -1.70
N ASP A 190 -23.84 1.65 -1.08
CA ASP A 190 -24.38 2.29 0.12
C ASP A 190 -24.45 1.32 1.31
N CYS A 191 -25.62 1.17 1.95
CA CYS A 191 -25.78 0.28 3.12
C CYS A 191 -25.87 -1.22 2.76
N THR A 192 -25.51 -1.61 1.54
CA THR A 192 -25.45 -3.03 1.18
C THR A 192 -24.17 -3.64 1.74
N VAL A 193 -24.31 -4.75 2.47
CA VAL A 193 -23.21 -5.42 3.17
C VAL A 193 -23.15 -6.91 2.79
N PRO A 194 -22.00 -7.57 2.99
CA PRO A 194 -21.89 -9.01 2.79
C PRO A 194 -22.80 -9.78 3.75
N SER A 195 -23.28 -10.94 3.29
CA SER A 195 -24.25 -11.74 4.05
C SER A 195 -23.64 -12.21 5.38
N GLY A 196 -24.32 -11.93 6.49
CA GLY A 196 -23.89 -12.32 7.83
C GLY A 196 -23.00 -11.31 8.55
N GLN A 197 -22.59 -10.22 7.88
CA GLN A 197 -21.69 -9.21 8.44
C GLN A 197 -22.42 -8.07 9.16
N GLY A 198 -21.64 -7.27 9.89
CA GLY A 198 -22.12 -6.07 10.57
C GLY A 198 -22.79 -5.09 9.59
N VAL A 199 -23.88 -4.43 10.01
CA VAL A 199 -24.65 -3.51 9.15
C VAL A 199 -23.87 -2.27 8.67
N GLY A 200 -22.72 -1.96 9.29
CA GLY A 200 -21.80 -0.91 8.82
C GLY A 200 -20.64 -1.44 7.99
N ASP A 201 -20.61 -2.74 7.65
CA ASP A 201 -19.61 -3.33 6.77
C ASP A 201 -19.92 -3.04 5.29
N THR A 202 -19.94 -1.75 4.97
CA THR A 202 -20.26 -1.25 3.64
C THR A 202 -19.02 -1.15 2.76
N HIS A 203 -19.23 -1.15 1.45
CA HIS A 203 -18.16 -0.91 0.48
C HIS A 203 -17.41 0.40 0.74
N ALA A 204 -18.16 1.47 1.05
CA ALA A 204 -17.60 2.77 1.38
C ALA A 204 -16.68 2.66 2.60
N GLY A 205 -17.15 2.09 3.71
CA GLY A 205 -16.35 1.94 4.93
C GLY A 205 -15.05 1.15 4.72
N ARG A 206 -15.09 0.04 3.98
CA ARG A 206 -13.88 -0.76 3.69
C ARG A 206 -12.92 -0.01 2.76
N THR A 207 -13.46 0.61 1.70
CA THR A 207 -12.66 1.28 0.67
C THR A 207 -11.99 2.53 1.22
N SER A 208 -12.73 3.42 1.87
CA SER A 208 -12.20 4.67 2.42
C SER A 208 -11.18 4.39 3.53
N TYR A 209 -11.43 3.41 4.42
CA TYR A 209 -10.45 3.02 5.44
C TYR A 209 -9.10 2.62 4.82
N TYR A 210 -9.13 1.72 3.83
CA TYR A 210 -7.94 1.24 3.15
C TYR A 210 -7.19 2.39 2.45
N VAL A 211 -7.88 3.22 1.67
CA VAL A 211 -7.27 4.34 0.94
C VAL A 211 -6.68 5.38 1.90
N LEU A 212 -7.41 5.77 2.94
CA LEU A 212 -6.97 6.75 3.93
C LEU A 212 -5.76 6.25 4.73
N ASP A 213 -5.70 4.97 5.09
CA ASP A 213 -4.55 4.44 5.81
C ASP A 213 -3.30 4.43 4.93
N ARG A 214 -3.43 4.05 3.64
CA ARG A 214 -2.34 4.14 2.66
C ARG A 214 -1.87 5.58 2.43
N LEU A 215 -2.77 6.55 2.40
CA LEU A 215 -2.42 7.98 2.31
C LEU A 215 -1.69 8.46 3.56
N LYS A 216 -2.18 8.10 4.75
CA LYS A 216 -1.53 8.42 6.03
C LYS A 216 -0.15 7.77 6.12
N GLU A 217 0.03 6.53 5.68
CA GLU A 217 1.32 5.85 5.62
C GLU A 217 2.32 6.61 4.74
N LYS A 218 1.90 6.96 3.52
CA LYS A 218 2.72 7.76 2.60
C LYS A 218 3.12 9.11 3.21
N ALA A 219 2.15 9.84 3.76
CA ALA A 219 2.39 11.15 4.34
C ALA A 219 3.32 11.07 5.56
N ARG A 220 3.20 10.04 6.42
CA ARG A 220 4.12 9.83 7.55
C ARG A 220 5.57 9.59 7.09
N TYR A 221 5.77 8.94 5.94
CA TYR A 221 7.11 8.73 5.41
C TYR A 221 7.72 10.04 4.90
N TRP A 222 6.99 10.79 4.08
CA TRP A 222 7.51 12.02 3.46
C TRP A 222 7.51 13.24 4.39
N LEU A 223 6.60 13.28 5.36
CA LEU A 223 6.41 14.36 6.32
C LEU A 223 6.50 13.84 7.77
N PRO A 224 7.63 13.22 8.19
CA PRO A 224 7.73 12.54 9.48
C PRO A 224 7.62 13.46 10.69
N SER A 225 7.89 14.76 10.52
CA SER A 225 7.72 15.78 11.56
C SER A 225 6.31 16.37 11.65
N ASN A 226 5.41 16.03 10.72
CA ASN A 226 4.03 16.50 10.76
C ASN A 226 3.26 15.75 11.87
N GLY A 227 2.70 16.49 12.83
CA GLY A 227 1.96 15.90 13.95
C GLY A 227 0.59 15.35 13.54
N TRP A 228 -0.09 15.97 12.57
CA TRP A 228 -1.44 15.62 12.16
C TRP A 228 -1.52 14.31 11.39
N VAL A 229 -0.49 13.96 10.60
CA VAL A 229 -0.44 12.66 9.90
C VAL A 229 -0.35 11.47 10.86
N ASN A 230 0.05 11.70 12.12
CA ASN A 230 0.06 10.71 13.18
C ASN A 230 -1.23 10.69 14.03
N GLN A 231 -2.10 11.68 13.84
CA GLN A 231 -3.40 11.74 14.51
C GLN A 231 -4.45 10.95 13.74
N ARG A 232 -5.41 10.41 14.51
CA ARG A 232 -6.53 9.66 13.97
C ARG A 232 -7.49 10.57 13.23
N LEU A 233 -7.72 10.29 11.95
CA LEU A 233 -8.73 10.94 11.12
C LEU A 233 -10.06 10.20 11.25
N THR A 234 -11.14 10.95 11.47
CA THR A 234 -12.51 10.41 11.42
C THR A 234 -12.97 10.36 9.98
N ASP A 235 -13.47 9.20 9.58
CA ASP A 235 -13.96 8.88 8.25
C ASP A 235 -15.47 8.61 8.29
N ASN A 236 -16.27 9.60 7.90
CA ASN A 236 -17.73 9.51 7.91
C ASN A 236 -18.22 9.06 6.54
N VAL A 237 -18.77 7.84 6.46
CA VAL A 237 -19.26 7.27 5.19
C VAL A 237 -20.77 7.13 5.16
N ASN A 238 -21.32 7.02 3.94
CA ASN A 238 -22.75 6.85 3.68
C ASN A 238 -23.61 7.97 4.29
N THR A 239 -23.11 9.20 4.31
CA THR A 239 -23.87 10.38 4.74
C THR A 239 -25.12 10.54 3.86
N ASN A 240 -26.27 10.91 4.44
CA ASN A 240 -27.56 11.07 3.74
C ASN A 240 -27.61 12.35 2.88
N ALA A 241 -26.72 12.44 1.91
CA ALA A 241 -26.67 13.42 0.84
C ALA A 241 -26.10 12.72 -0.42
N THR A 242 -26.02 13.43 -1.54
CA THR A 242 -25.62 12.85 -2.83
C THR A 242 -24.75 13.82 -3.63
N CYS A 243 -23.93 13.31 -4.54
CA CYS A 243 -23.12 14.10 -5.47
C CYS A 243 -22.16 15.11 -4.82
N ASN A 244 -21.57 14.76 -3.67
CA ASN A 244 -20.49 15.54 -3.10
C ASN A 244 -19.66 14.69 -2.12
N ALA A 245 -18.53 15.24 -1.69
CA ALA A 245 -17.81 14.86 -0.49
C ALA A 245 -17.23 16.16 0.11
N TYR A 246 -16.77 16.11 1.36
CA TYR A 246 -16.09 17.27 1.93
C TYR A 246 -15.20 16.91 3.13
N TYR A 247 -14.20 17.75 3.35
CA TYR A 247 -13.41 17.79 4.56
C TYR A 247 -13.78 18.99 5.47
N ASN A 248 -13.87 18.75 6.77
CA ASN A 248 -14.14 19.79 7.78
C ASN A 248 -13.43 19.55 9.12
N GLY A 249 -12.26 18.89 9.08
CA GLY A 249 -11.61 18.29 10.25
C GLY A 249 -11.88 16.78 10.38
N SER A 250 -12.89 16.29 9.65
CA SER A 250 -13.13 14.88 9.32
C SER A 250 -13.36 14.80 7.81
N VAL A 251 -13.20 13.61 7.21
CA VAL A 251 -13.61 13.38 5.83
C VAL A 251 -15.03 12.83 5.80
N ASN A 252 -15.85 13.27 4.84
CA ASN A 252 -17.27 13.00 4.80
C ASN A 252 -17.69 12.60 3.39
N PHE A 253 -18.22 11.39 3.26
CA PHE A 253 -18.58 10.76 2.01
C PHE A 253 -20.07 10.46 1.95
N TYR A 254 -20.66 10.73 0.79
CA TYR A 254 -22.09 10.73 0.51
C TYR A 254 -22.51 9.42 -0.15
N LYS A 255 -23.79 9.07 0.04
CA LYS A 255 -24.42 7.95 -0.65
C LYS A 255 -24.52 8.20 -2.15
N SER A 256 -24.70 7.10 -2.88
CA SER A 256 -25.08 7.15 -4.29
C SER A 256 -26.43 7.85 -4.48
N GLY A 257 -26.60 8.56 -5.60
CA GLY A 257 -27.82 9.27 -5.95
C GLY A 257 -27.55 10.55 -6.74
N GLY A 258 -28.60 11.19 -7.25
CA GLY A 258 -28.47 12.43 -8.03
C GLY A 258 -27.69 12.31 -9.34
N GLY A 259 -27.43 11.09 -9.81
CA GLY A 259 -26.56 10.81 -10.96
C GLY A 259 -25.10 10.53 -10.60
N CYS A 260 -24.74 10.52 -9.32
CA CYS A 260 -23.39 10.24 -8.84
C CYS A 260 -23.33 8.94 -8.03
N ARG A 261 -22.19 8.25 -8.12
CA ARG A 261 -21.92 7.06 -7.29
C ARG A 261 -21.60 7.45 -5.85
N ASN A 262 -21.55 6.46 -4.96
CA ASN A 262 -21.14 6.67 -3.57
C ASN A 262 -19.69 7.18 -3.52
N THR A 263 -19.46 8.31 -2.85
CA THR A 263 -18.17 8.99 -2.90
C THR A 263 -17.10 8.37 -2.00
N GLY A 264 -17.49 7.52 -1.05
CA GLY A 264 -16.56 6.76 -0.20
C GLY A 264 -16.02 5.50 -0.87
N GLU A 265 -16.54 5.15 -2.05
CA GLU A 265 -16.14 4.00 -2.85
C GLU A 265 -15.19 4.39 -4.01
N ILE A 266 -14.73 5.65 -4.07
CA ILE A 266 -13.93 6.20 -5.17
C ILE A 266 -12.59 6.73 -4.63
N SER A 267 -11.48 6.07 -4.98
CA SER A 267 -10.13 6.39 -4.45
C SER A 267 -9.76 7.87 -4.64
N GLY A 268 -9.95 8.41 -5.84
CA GLY A 268 -9.62 9.79 -6.15
C GLY A 268 -10.42 10.81 -5.33
N VAL A 269 -11.69 10.53 -5.00
CA VAL A 269 -12.50 11.43 -4.15
C VAL A 269 -12.04 11.33 -2.69
N VAL A 270 -11.82 10.11 -2.19
CA VAL A 270 -11.29 9.90 -0.84
C VAL A 270 -9.93 10.60 -0.65
N SER A 271 -9.07 10.50 -1.66
CA SER A 271 -7.75 11.12 -1.67
C SER A 271 -7.82 12.65 -1.75
N HIS A 272 -8.75 13.19 -2.53
CA HIS A 272 -9.00 14.62 -2.63
C HIS A 272 -9.41 15.20 -1.26
N GLU A 273 -10.39 14.59 -0.58
CA GLU A 273 -10.82 15.07 0.75
C GLU A 273 -9.72 14.95 1.82
N TYR A 274 -8.90 13.89 1.75
CA TYR A 274 -7.71 13.79 2.58
C TYR A 274 -6.71 14.92 2.29
N GLY A 275 -6.59 15.33 1.03
CA GLY A 275 -5.71 16.40 0.58
C GLY A 275 -6.03 17.75 1.23
N HIS A 276 -7.31 18.12 1.34
CA HIS A 276 -7.72 19.30 2.12
C HIS A 276 -7.30 19.22 3.59
N GLY A 277 -7.39 18.03 4.18
CA GLY A 277 -6.95 17.80 5.54
C GLY A 277 -5.44 17.93 5.71
N LEU A 278 -4.67 17.46 4.73
CA LEU A 278 -3.21 17.62 4.75
C LEU A 278 -2.81 19.08 4.56
N ASP A 279 -3.39 19.77 3.59
CA ASP A 279 -3.19 21.21 3.29
C ASP A 279 -3.42 22.07 4.54
N GLN A 280 -4.57 21.91 5.22
CA GLN A 280 -4.85 22.63 6.47
C GLN A 280 -3.76 22.41 7.56
N ASN A 281 -3.08 21.26 7.54
CA ASN A 281 -2.27 20.76 8.64
C ASN A 281 -0.79 20.49 8.27
N ASP A 282 -0.29 20.97 7.14
CA ASP A 282 1.12 20.80 6.75
C ASP A 282 2.06 21.87 7.34
N GLY A 283 1.49 22.91 7.94
CA GLY A 283 2.16 23.85 8.82
C GLY A 283 2.21 25.30 8.34
N GLY A 284 1.80 25.60 7.10
CA GLY A 284 1.84 26.97 6.55
C GLY A 284 0.47 27.61 6.32
N GLY A 285 -0.61 26.87 6.56
CA GLY A 285 -1.99 27.30 6.29
C GLY A 285 -2.49 26.75 4.96
N TYR A 286 -3.61 27.25 4.46
CA TYR A 286 -4.15 26.76 3.19
C TYR A 286 -3.36 27.30 2.00
N ASP A 287 -2.95 26.40 1.12
CA ASP A 287 -2.64 26.72 -0.27
C ASP A 287 -3.89 27.27 -0.98
N ASN A 288 -3.68 28.13 -1.96
CA ASN A 288 -4.74 28.72 -2.77
C ASN A 288 -4.44 28.49 -4.27
N PRO A 289 -5.32 27.78 -5.01
CA PRO A 289 -6.53 27.12 -4.52
C PRO A 289 -6.20 25.83 -3.76
N SER A 290 -6.83 25.62 -2.60
CA SER A 290 -6.74 24.36 -1.82
C SER A 290 -7.20 23.15 -2.64
N GLU A 291 -8.13 23.37 -3.57
CA GLU A 291 -8.56 22.38 -4.55
C GLU A 291 -7.41 21.80 -5.39
N GLY A 292 -6.42 22.62 -5.76
CA GLY A 292 -5.26 22.15 -6.51
C GLY A 292 -4.39 21.22 -5.69
N TYR A 293 -4.28 21.49 -4.39
CA TYR A 293 -3.60 20.61 -3.44
C TYR A 293 -4.30 19.25 -3.37
N ALA A 294 -5.61 19.28 -3.18
CA ALA A 294 -6.45 18.09 -3.05
C ALA A 294 -6.45 17.24 -4.34
N ASP A 295 -6.59 17.88 -5.50
CA ASP A 295 -6.48 17.22 -6.81
C ASP A 295 -5.10 16.57 -6.99
N THR A 296 -4.03 17.27 -6.62
CA THR A 296 -2.66 16.73 -6.75
C THR A 296 -2.42 15.51 -5.86
N VAL A 297 -2.96 15.49 -4.64
CA VAL A 297 -2.90 14.30 -3.77
C VAL A 297 -3.61 13.11 -4.43
N ALA A 298 -4.78 13.32 -5.03
CA ALA A 298 -5.51 12.28 -5.76
C ALA A 298 -4.74 11.79 -7.00
N ILE A 299 -4.18 12.70 -7.79
CA ILE A 299 -3.37 12.39 -8.97
C ILE A 299 -2.17 11.53 -8.61
N ILE A 300 -1.43 11.89 -7.55
CA ILE A 300 -0.26 11.15 -7.09
C ILE A 300 -0.66 9.78 -6.54
N GLN A 301 -1.78 9.69 -5.82
CA GLN A 301 -2.28 8.43 -5.27
C GLN A 301 -2.70 7.45 -6.36
N ASP A 302 -3.49 7.89 -7.33
CA ASP A 302 -4.03 7.01 -8.37
C ASP A 302 -3.09 6.90 -9.59
N ARG A 303 -2.11 7.80 -9.73
CA ARG A 303 -1.22 8.00 -10.89
C ARG A 303 -1.99 8.20 -12.20
N ARG A 304 -3.04 9.01 -12.12
CA ARG A 304 -4.00 9.28 -13.21
C ARG A 304 -4.42 10.74 -13.21
N SER A 305 -4.71 11.25 -14.40
CA SER A 305 -5.20 12.61 -14.59
C SER A 305 -6.68 12.77 -14.22
N CYS A 306 -7.50 11.75 -14.49
CA CYS A 306 -8.93 11.75 -14.17
C CYS A 306 -9.16 11.58 -12.66
N VAL A 307 -9.35 12.70 -11.96
CA VAL A 307 -9.63 12.74 -10.53
C VAL A 307 -11.03 12.20 -10.27
N GLY A 308 -11.11 11.14 -9.46
CA GLY A 308 -12.39 10.57 -9.03
C GLY A 308 -13.15 9.83 -10.12
N ARG A 309 -12.46 9.16 -11.07
CA ARG A 309 -13.08 8.33 -12.13
C ARG A 309 -14.27 7.53 -11.58
N GLY A 310 -15.41 7.58 -12.29
CA GLY A 310 -16.65 6.93 -11.89
C GLY A 310 -17.57 7.75 -10.99
N PHE A 311 -17.17 8.97 -10.61
CA PHE A 311 -18.02 9.88 -9.84
C PHE A 311 -19.40 10.05 -10.50
N PHE A 312 -19.44 10.37 -11.79
CA PHE A 312 -20.67 10.44 -12.55
C PHE A 312 -21.07 9.05 -13.05
N MET A 313 -22.32 8.67 -12.83
CA MET A 313 -22.86 7.40 -13.34
C MET A 313 -22.95 7.37 -14.87
N SER A 314 -23.01 8.54 -15.51
CA SER A 314 -23.05 8.71 -16.95
C SER A 314 -22.45 10.05 -17.37
N GLY A 315 -21.73 10.07 -18.49
CA GLY A 315 -21.10 11.27 -19.02
C GLY A 315 -19.71 11.53 -18.43
N ASN A 316 -19.05 12.55 -18.98
CA ASN A 316 -17.73 13.00 -18.56
C ASN A 316 -17.82 14.34 -17.82
N CYS A 317 -16.74 14.72 -17.13
CA CYS A 317 -16.65 16.04 -16.53
C CYS A 317 -16.87 17.17 -17.54
N SER A 318 -17.53 18.24 -17.10
CA SER A 318 -17.83 19.40 -17.93
C SER A 318 -16.62 20.28 -18.23
N GLY A 319 -15.54 20.13 -17.44
CA GLY A 319 -14.30 20.90 -17.55
C GLY A 319 -14.50 22.41 -17.57
N TYR A 320 -15.51 22.92 -16.85
CA TYR A 320 -15.86 24.34 -16.80
C TYR A 320 -16.11 24.99 -18.18
N GLY A 321 -16.65 24.21 -19.12
CA GLY A 321 -16.88 24.67 -20.49
C GLY A 321 -15.85 24.19 -21.50
N ASP A 322 -14.82 23.46 -21.03
CA ASP A 322 -13.91 22.66 -21.85
C ASP A 322 -14.06 21.17 -21.52
N PRO A 323 -15.07 20.47 -22.08
CA PRO A 323 -15.46 19.14 -21.62
C PRO A 323 -14.36 18.08 -21.75
N CYS A 324 -14.33 17.19 -20.77
CA CYS A 324 -13.40 16.07 -20.73
C CYS A 324 -13.78 14.99 -21.76
N LEU A 325 -12.77 14.35 -22.36
CA LEU A 325 -12.93 13.34 -23.40
C LEU A 325 -13.20 11.94 -22.86
N ASN A 326 -12.53 11.54 -21.77
CA ASN A 326 -12.57 10.17 -21.26
C ASN A 326 -12.69 10.06 -19.72
N CYS A 327 -12.92 11.17 -19.02
CA CYS A 327 -13.01 11.19 -17.56
C CYS A 327 -14.44 11.30 -17.06
N SER A 328 -14.95 10.22 -16.47
CA SER A 328 -16.23 10.19 -15.72
C SER A 328 -16.10 10.68 -14.27
N GLY A 329 -14.93 11.22 -13.91
CA GLY A 329 -14.64 11.81 -12.61
C GLY A 329 -15.04 13.29 -12.53
N ILE A 330 -14.55 13.97 -11.49
CA ILE A 330 -14.90 15.38 -11.23
C ILE A 330 -14.13 16.35 -12.14
N ARG A 331 -12.86 16.03 -12.43
CA ARG A 331 -11.93 16.84 -13.24
C ARG A 331 -10.88 15.93 -13.89
N ASP A 332 -10.35 16.33 -15.04
CA ASP A 332 -9.21 15.66 -15.68
C ASP A 332 -8.04 16.63 -15.72
N MET A 333 -6.87 16.23 -15.24
CA MET A 333 -5.68 17.08 -15.14
C MET A 333 -4.68 16.82 -16.26
N ASP A 334 -5.15 16.14 -17.31
CA ASP A 334 -4.46 16.03 -18.57
C ASP A 334 -5.18 16.93 -19.57
N TRP A 335 -4.60 18.10 -19.86
CA TRP A 335 -5.14 19.05 -20.83
C TRP A 335 -5.37 18.46 -22.22
N ASP A 336 -4.67 17.37 -22.58
CA ASP A 336 -4.86 16.68 -23.86
C ASP A 336 -6.09 15.75 -23.84
N GLN A 337 -6.69 15.52 -22.66
CA GLN A 337 -7.96 14.83 -22.48
C GLN A 337 -9.15 15.79 -22.41
N HIS A 338 -8.98 17.03 -22.86
CA HIS A 338 -10.04 18.03 -22.97
C HIS A 338 -10.37 18.35 -24.43
N ALA A 339 -11.59 18.82 -24.69
CA ALA A 339 -12.04 19.16 -26.03
C ALA A 339 -11.16 20.23 -26.72
N SER A 340 -10.55 21.12 -25.95
CA SER A 340 -9.64 22.15 -26.47
C SER A 340 -8.25 21.63 -26.85
N HIS A 341 -7.82 20.48 -26.30
CA HIS A 341 -6.44 19.97 -26.40
C HIS A 341 -5.38 21.06 -26.13
N THR A 342 -5.65 21.93 -25.15
CA THR A 342 -4.79 23.08 -24.85
C THR A 342 -4.55 23.18 -23.34
N PRO A 343 -3.29 23.35 -22.89
CA PRO A 343 -2.97 23.56 -21.48
C PRO A 343 -3.77 24.71 -20.86
N ALA A 344 -4.30 24.51 -19.67
CA ALA A 344 -4.98 25.57 -18.93
C ALA A 344 -3.93 26.58 -18.43
N THR A 345 -4.19 27.86 -18.68
CA THR A 345 -3.42 29.01 -18.18
C THR A 345 -4.38 30.03 -17.57
N PRO A 346 -3.91 30.96 -16.73
CA PRO A 346 -4.73 32.06 -16.25
C PRO A 346 -5.38 32.89 -17.39
N ALA A 347 -4.66 33.10 -18.49
CA ALA A 347 -5.12 33.90 -19.62
C ALA A 347 -6.17 33.19 -20.50
N ASN A 348 -5.94 31.92 -20.87
CA ASN A 348 -6.81 31.21 -21.81
C ASN A 348 -8.00 30.50 -21.13
N PHE A 349 -7.82 30.01 -19.89
CA PHE A 349 -8.77 29.17 -19.20
C PHE A 349 -9.43 29.93 -18.05
N VAL A 350 -8.65 30.41 -17.07
CA VAL A 350 -9.24 31.03 -15.86
C VAL A 350 -10.06 32.28 -16.18
N GLN A 351 -9.51 33.17 -17.03
CA GLN A 351 -10.21 34.38 -17.45
C GLN A 351 -11.51 34.10 -18.22
N THR A 352 -11.54 33.02 -19.00
CA THR A 352 -12.63 32.70 -19.93
C THR A 352 -13.73 31.87 -19.27
N ASN A 353 -13.34 30.88 -18.48
CA ASN A 353 -14.21 29.79 -18.03
C ASN A 353 -14.61 29.93 -16.55
N CYS A 354 -13.77 30.56 -15.72
CA CYS A 354 -13.99 30.57 -14.28
C CYS A 354 -14.82 31.77 -13.81
N GLY A 355 -15.88 31.48 -13.06
CA GLY A 355 -16.67 32.49 -12.33
C GLY A 355 -15.87 33.17 -11.21
N GLY A 356 -16.40 34.23 -10.60
CA GLY A 356 -15.74 34.92 -9.48
C GLY A 356 -15.64 34.04 -8.22
N GLY A 357 -14.56 34.20 -7.45
CA GLY A 357 -14.30 33.39 -6.25
C GLY A 357 -13.07 33.82 -5.46
N GLY A 358 -12.52 32.90 -4.68
CA GLY A 358 -11.40 33.14 -3.76
C GLY A 358 -10.03 32.68 -4.24
N GLY A 359 -9.92 32.15 -5.47
CA GLY A 359 -8.67 31.65 -6.03
C GLY A 359 -7.62 32.74 -6.27
N PRO A 360 -6.39 32.36 -6.66
CA PRO A 360 -5.28 33.31 -6.89
C PRO A 360 -5.62 34.44 -7.86
N CYS A 361 -6.43 34.18 -8.88
CA CYS A 361 -6.90 35.16 -9.86
C CYS A 361 -8.22 35.85 -9.46
N GLY A 362 -8.73 35.61 -8.26
CA GLY A 362 -10.05 36.07 -7.80
C GLY A 362 -11.21 35.31 -8.44
N ARG A 363 -10.98 34.07 -8.91
CA ARG A 363 -11.99 33.20 -9.53
C ARG A 363 -12.31 31.99 -8.66
N GLU A 364 -13.27 31.20 -9.09
CA GLU A 364 -13.78 30.02 -8.39
C GLU A 364 -12.64 28.98 -8.21
N VAL A 365 -12.45 28.50 -6.97
CA VAL A 365 -11.26 27.75 -6.56
C VAL A 365 -11.13 26.38 -7.21
N HIS A 366 -12.24 25.68 -7.48
CA HIS A 366 -12.21 24.38 -8.15
C HIS A 366 -11.91 24.55 -9.65
N CYS A 367 -12.31 25.67 -10.25
CA CYS A 367 -11.95 26.01 -11.62
C CYS A 367 -10.48 26.44 -11.74
N GLU A 368 -9.98 27.25 -10.80
CA GLU A 368 -8.56 27.63 -10.78
C GLU A 368 -7.63 26.45 -10.46
N SER A 369 -8.13 25.35 -9.90
CA SER A 369 -7.31 24.17 -9.54
C SER A 369 -6.65 23.49 -10.74
N TYR A 370 -7.22 23.65 -11.95
CA TYR A 370 -6.65 23.11 -13.19
C TYR A 370 -5.20 23.57 -13.38
N ILE A 371 -4.90 24.85 -13.15
CA ILE A 371 -3.58 25.43 -13.42
C ILE A 371 -2.45 24.73 -12.63
N PRO A 372 -2.48 24.69 -11.29
CA PRO A 372 -1.42 24.04 -10.53
C PRO A 372 -1.48 22.51 -10.62
N SER A 373 -2.67 21.91 -10.79
CA SER A 373 -2.81 20.44 -10.84
C SER A 373 -2.32 19.85 -12.15
N GLU A 374 -2.66 20.47 -13.29
CA GLU A 374 -2.12 20.09 -14.60
C GLU A 374 -0.59 20.23 -14.62
N ALA A 375 -0.03 21.29 -14.04
CA ALA A 375 1.42 21.46 -13.97
C ALA A 375 2.12 20.32 -13.21
N VAL A 376 1.56 19.85 -12.10
CA VAL A 376 2.13 18.69 -11.37
C VAL A 376 1.92 17.38 -12.12
N PHE A 377 0.75 17.20 -12.75
CA PHE A 377 0.50 16.03 -13.60
C PHE A 377 1.50 15.97 -14.77
N ASP A 378 1.70 17.08 -15.46
CA ASP A 378 2.63 17.21 -16.58
C ASP A 378 4.07 16.99 -16.16
N LEU A 379 4.48 17.47 -14.97
CA LEU A 379 5.79 17.16 -14.43
C LEU A 379 6.01 15.65 -14.32
N ALA A 380 5.04 14.91 -13.78
CA ALA A 380 5.13 13.46 -13.58
C ALA A 380 4.98 12.66 -14.89
N PHE A 381 4.08 13.08 -15.76
CA PHE A 381 3.65 12.30 -16.92
C PHE A 381 4.41 12.66 -18.21
N ARG A 382 4.81 13.92 -18.38
CA ARG A 382 5.40 14.45 -19.62
C ARG A 382 6.86 14.87 -19.45
N ASP A 383 7.14 15.76 -18.51
CA ASP A 383 8.39 16.50 -18.49
C ASP A 383 9.55 15.73 -17.85
N LEU A 384 9.33 15.04 -16.73
CA LEU A 384 10.34 14.13 -16.17
C LEU A 384 10.64 12.95 -17.11
N PRO A 385 9.65 12.33 -17.80
CA PRO A 385 9.94 11.34 -18.82
C PRO A 385 10.71 11.90 -20.03
N ALA A 386 10.37 13.10 -20.51
CA ALA A 386 11.12 13.77 -21.56
C ALA A 386 12.57 14.08 -21.14
N ALA A 387 12.81 14.30 -19.85
CA ALA A 387 14.15 14.43 -19.26
C ALA A 387 14.91 13.09 -19.11
N GLY A 388 14.32 11.97 -19.54
CA GLY A 388 14.96 10.67 -19.61
C GLY A 388 14.70 9.74 -18.42
N LEU A 389 13.74 10.05 -17.55
CA LEU A 389 13.26 9.11 -16.53
C LEU A 389 12.23 8.17 -17.17
N ASP A 390 12.18 6.89 -16.79
CA ASP A 390 11.00 6.10 -17.08
C ASP A 390 9.82 6.55 -16.22
N ALA A 391 8.61 6.20 -16.67
CA ALA A 391 7.36 6.63 -16.05
C ALA A 391 7.29 6.32 -14.54
N SER A 392 7.83 5.19 -14.10
CA SER A 392 7.71 4.82 -12.69
C SER A 392 8.48 5.77 -11.77
N SER A 393 9.66 6.22 -12.20
CA SER A 393 10.41 7.18 -11.40
C SER A 393 10.05 8.60 -11.63
N ALA A 394 9.52 8.95 -12.79
CA ALA A 394 8.92 10.24 -12.97
C ALA A 394 7.81 10.46 -11.93
N TRP A 395 6.90 9.49 -11.78
CA TRP A 395 5.88 9.51 -10.73
C TRP A 395 6.44 9.50 -9.32
N GLN A 396 7.44 8.66 -9.03
CA GLN A 396 8.02 8.59 -7.67
C GLN A 396 8.79 9.85 -7.28
N LEU A 397 9.46 10.49 -8.25
CA LEU A 397 10.13 11.75 -8.07
C LEU A 397 9.12 12.87 -7.88
N ALA A 398 8.09 12.97 -8.73
CA ALA A 398 7.02 13.94 -8.58
C ALA A 398 6.32 13.83 -7.22
N GLU A 399 6.06 12.61 -6.74
CA GLU A 399 5.54 12.37 -5.38
C GLU A 399 6.48 12.94 -4.31
N LYS A 400 7.77 12.59 -4.35
CA LYS A 400 8.77 13.13 -3.41
C LYS A 400 8.76 14.66 -3.43
N LEU A 401 8.86 15.25 -4.62
CA LEU A 401 8.97 16.69 -4.81
C LEU A 401 7.72 17.40 -4.29
N TYR A 402 6.54 16.87 -4.60
CA TYR A 402 5.28 17.38 -4.10
C TYR A 402 5.27 17.39 -2.57
N TYR A 403 5.34 16.22 -1.91
CA TYR A 403 5.25 16.15 -0.45
C TYR A 403 6.33 16.99 0.25
N LYS A 404 7.59 16.93 -0.22
CA LYS A 404 8.67 17.72 0.39
C LYS A 404 8.47 19.23 0.23
N SER A 405 7.89 19.66 -0.88
CA SER A 405 7.59 21.09 -1.12
C SER A 405 6.37 21.59 -0.34
N ARG A 406 5.58 20.71 0.28
CA ARG A 406 4.38 21.07 1.06
C ARG A 406 4.65 21.37 2.53
N GLN A 407 5.81 20.99 3.07
CA GLN A 407 6.06 21.23 4.50
C GLN A 407 6.06 22.73 4.81
N GLY A 408 5.02 23.21 5.49
CA GLY A 408 4.83 24.62 5.76
C GLY A 408 4.35 25.45 4.56
N SER A 409 3.75 24.84 3.53
CA SER A 409 3.20 25.59 2.39
C SER A 409 1.90 26.30 2.75
N GLY A 410 1.56 27.30 1.94
CA GLY A 410 0.38 28.12 2.17
C GLY A 410 0.41 29.40 1.33
N GLY A 411 -0.77 29.98 1.12
CA GLY A 411 -0.96 31.13 0.24
C GLY A 411 -1.08 30.73 -1.22
N ASN A 412 -0.96 31.70 -2.12
CA ASN A 412 -1.23 31.45 -3.53
C ASN A 412 -0.18 30.56 -4.19
N ALA A 413 -0.64 29.50 -4.87
CA ALA A 413 0.18 28.58 -5.65
C ALA A 413 0.97 29.30 -6.76
N TYR A 414 0.42 30.41 -7.28
CA TYR A 414 1.02 31.27 -8.28
C TYR A 414 0.54 32.72 -8.11
N ASN A 415 1.28 33.68 -8.64
CA ASN A 415 0.83 35.06 -8.77
C ASN A 415 -0.15 35.19 -9.92
N CYS A 416 -1.22 35.97 -9.72
CA CYS A 416 -2.15 36.25 -10.79
C CYS A 416 -2.67 37.69 -10.76
N ALA A 417 -2.56 38.33 -11.91
CA ALA A 417 -3.19 39.60 -12.25
C ALA A 417 -3.64 39.50 -13.71
N LEU A 418 -4.81 38.89 -13.92
CA LEU A 418 -5.32 38.50 -15.25
C LEU A 418 -5.14 39.61 -16.31
N PRO A 419 -4.65 39.26 -17.51
CA PRO A 419 -4.34 37.90 -17.99
C PRO A 419 -2.98 37.37 -17.52
N SER A 420 -2.17 38.18 -16.84
CA SER A 420 -0.79 37.83 -16.48
C SER A 420 -0.70 36.99 -15.22
N SER A 421 0.27 36.09 -15.19
CA SER A 421 0.59 35.24 -14.04
C SER A 421 2.06 34.86 -14.06
N ASP A 422 2.58 34.45 -12.90
CA ASP A 422 3.92 33.90 -12.77
C ASP A 422 4.06 33.06 -11.48
N GLY A 423 5.15 32.31 -11.38
CA GLY A 423 5.56 31.58 -10.19
C GLY A 423 6.66 32.25 -9.39
N CYS A 424 6.90 33.56 -9.53
CA CYS A 424 8.11 34.21 -9.00
C CYS A 424 8.09 34.46 -7.49
N ASN A 425 6.93 34.34 -6.83
CA ASN A 425 6.89 34.42 -5.37
C ASN A 425 7.67 33.28 -4.72
N ALA A 426 8.32 33.57 -3.60
CA ALA A 426 9.09 32.57 -2.84
C ALA A 426 8.25 31.38 -2.38
N ASN A 427 6.97 31.60 -2.08
CA ASN A 427 6.04 30.57 -1.60
C ASN A 427 5.18 29.98 -2.73
N SER A 428 5.40 30.35 -4.00
CA SER A 428 4.69 29.74 -5.12
C SER A 428 5.03 28.25 -5.20
N TRP A 429 4.18 27.46 -5.86
CA TRP A 429 4.46 26.05 -6.09
C TRP A 429 5.71 25.83 -6.93
N PHE A 430 5.94 26.68 -7.94
CA PHE A 430 7.15 26.61 -8.77
C PHE A 430 8.42 26.77 -7.90
N SER A 431 8.46 27.79 -7.05
CA SER A 431 9.60 28.03 -6.16
C SER A 431 9.77 26.91 -5.13
N SER A 432 8.68 26.49 -4.50
CA SER A 432 8.71 25.44 -3.47
C SER A 432 9.13 24.07 -4.02
N VAL A 433 8.68 23.71 -5.24
CA VAL A 433 9.10 22.46 -5.91
C VAL A 433 10.58 22.51 -6.27
N ARG A 434 11.08 23.65 -6.78
CA ARG A 434 12.53 23.83 -7.03
C ARG A 434 13.34 23.71 -5.74
N ASN A 435 12.89 24.30 -4.63
CA ASN A 435 13.53 24.15 -3.33
C ASN A 435 13.60 22.68 -2.87
N ALA A 436 12.56 21.88 -3.17
CA ALA A 436 12.54 20.47 -2.84
C ALA A 436 13.41 19.59 -3.76
N ASP A 437 13.72 20.08 -4.96
CA ASP A 437 14.59 19.43 -5.95
C ASP A 437 16.07 19.79 -5.75
N ASP A 438 16.36 20.96 -5.18
CA ASP A 438 17.70 21.51 -4.97
C ASP A 438 18.66 20.53 -4.25
N ASP A 439 19.90 20.48 -4.73
CA ASP A 439 20.92 19.53 -4.26
C ASP A 439 22.17 20.14 -3.64
N ASP A 440 22.38 21.44 -3.78
CA ASP A 440 23.60 22.11 -3.33
C ASP A 440 23.33 23.40 -2.53
N GLY A 441 22.06 23.76 -2.34
CA GLY A 441 21.65 24.97 -1.64
C GLY A 441 21.65 26.24 -2.51
N ASN A 442 21.80 26.11 -3.84
CA ASN A 442 21.97 27.23 -4.75
C ASN A 442 21.04 27.17 -5.98
N LEU A 443 19.79 27.59 -5.79
CA LEU A 443 18.79 27.70 -6.86
C LEU A 443 19.19 28.58 -8.07
N ALA A 444 20.23 29.41 -7.98
CA ALA A 444 20.63 30.29 -9.07
C ALA A 444 21.38 29.56 -10.19
N ASN A 445 21.99 28.41 -9.90
CA ASN A 445 22.69 27.61 -10.91
C ASN A 445 21.79 26.54 -11.57
N GLY A 446 20.58 26.34 -11.04
CA GLY A 446 19.67 25.28 -11.47
C GLY A 446 19.36 24.33 -10.32
N THR A 447 18.63 23.26 -10.63
CA THR A 447 18.41 22.09 -9.76
C THR A 447 18.47 20.84 -10.65
N PRO A 448 18.59 19.61 -10.12
CA PRO A 448 18.76 18.41 -10.93
C PRO A 448 17.73 18.26 -12.06
N HIS A 449 16.48 18.65 -11.80
CA HIS A 449 15.36 18.56 -12.73
C HIS A 449 14.76 19.93 -13.08
N ALA A 450 15.50 21.03 -12.88
CA ALA A 450 15.00 22.40 -13.11
C ALA A 450 14.41 22.60 -14.52
N ALA A 451 15.00 22.01 -15.56
CA ALA A 451 14.47 22.15 -16.92
C ALA A 451 13.08 21.49 -17.09
N ALA A 452 12.88 20.33 -16.48
CA ALA A 452 11.58 19.63 -16.49
C ALA A 452 10.54 20.36 -15.63
N ILE A 453 10.95 20.84 -14.44
CA ILE A 453 10.09 21.65 -13.57
C ILE A 453 9.69 22.95 -14.26
N PHE A 454 10.62 23.64 -14.92
CA PHE A 454 10.32 24.83 -15.69
C PHE A 454 9.34 24.54 -16.82
N ALA A 455 9.62 23.53 -17.67
CA ALA A 455 8.74 23.19 -18.78
C ALA A 455 7.30 22.87 -18.32
N ALA A 456 7.16 22.15 -17.20
CA ALA A 456 5.86 21.82 -16.62
C ALA A 456 5.08 23.07 -16.20
N PHE A 457 5.70 23.95 -15.41
CA PHE A 457 5.01 25.13 -14.88
C PHE A 457 4.86 26.26 -15.91
N ASP A 458 5.79 26.41 -16.84
CA ASP A 458 5.76 27.43 -17.89
C ASP A 458 4.62 27.17 -18.89
N ARG A 459 4.34 25.89 -19.18
CA ARG A 459 3.19 25.49 -20.00
C ARG A 459 1.85 26.02 -19.48
N HIS A 460 1.74 26.17 -18.16
CA HIS A 460 0.56 26.70 -17.48
C HIS A 460 0.71 28.17 -17.08
N ALA A 461 1.74 28.87 -17.57
CA ALA A 461 2.08 30.26 -17.28
C ALA A 461 2.27 30.56 -15.78
N ILE A 462 2.82 29.61 -15.03
CA ILE A 462 3.08 29.72 -13.59
C ILE A 462 4.54 29.39 -13.21
N ALA A 463 5.45 29.41 -14.19
CA ALA A 463 6.90 29.42 -13.92
C ALA A 463 7.42 30.84 -13.69
N CYS A 464 8.71 30.97 -13.37
CA CYS A 464 9.39 32.26 -13.25
C CYS A 464 10.65 32.30 -14.14
N GLY A 465 10.85 33.45 -14.80
CA GLY A 465 12.00 33.68 -15.67
C GLY A 465 11.86 33.07 -17.06
N ALA A 466 12.96 32.98 -17.78
CA ALA A 466 13.03 32.40 -19.12
C ALA A 466 13.58 30.97 -19.09
N SER A 467 13.23 30.18 -20.10
CA SER A 467 13.75 28.82 -20.28
C SER A 467 15.27 28.76 -20.50
N THR A 468 15.94 29.88 -20.78
CA THR A 468 17.40 29.97 -20.93
C THR A 468 18.11 30.47 -19.68
N ASP A 469 17.37 30.83 -18.63
CA ASP A 469 17.98 31.28 -17.38
C ASP A 469 18.74 30.12 -16.72
N PRO A 470 19.93 30.36 -16.15
CA PRO A 470 20.70 29.33 -15.46
C PRO A 470 19.90 28.60 -14.38
N SER A 471 19.06 29.33 -13.63
CA SER A 471 18.18 28.78 -12.60
C SER A 471 17.14 27.78 -13.12
N ASN A 472 16.86 27.81 -14.43
CA ASN A 472 15.91 26.95 -15.12
C ASN A 472 16.61 25.87 -15.96
N GLN A 473 17.94 25.75 -15.88
CA GLN A 473 18.70 24.66 -16.48
C GLN A 473 18.91 23.53 -15.48
N SER A 474 18.87 22.29 -15.93
CA SER A 474 19.21 21.14 -15.09
C SER A 474 20.70 21.14 -14.74
N THR A 475 20.99 21.24 -13.45
CA THR A 475 22.34 21.12 -12.89
C THR A 475 22.28 20.19 -11.69
N SER A 476 23.26 19.29 -11.58
CA SER A 476 23.34 18.44 -10.41
C SER A 476 24.77 18.31 -9.93
N SER A 477 24.94 18.43 -8.62
CA SER A 477 26.17 18.11 -7.91
C SER A 477 26.27 16.61 -7.57
N CYS A 478 25.20 15.86 -7.82
CA CYS A 478 25.10 14.44 -7.50
C CYS A 478 25.88 13.53 -8.46
N PRO A 479 26.38 12.37 -7.98
CA PRO A 479 26.83 11.31 -8.87
C PRO A 479 25.65 10.76 -9.67
N SER A 480 25.90 10.48 -10.96
CA SER A 480 24.95 9.70 -11.76
C SER A 480 24.88 8.27 -11.23
N LEU A 481 23.71 7.88 -10.75
CA LEU A 481 23.46 6.51 -10.26
C LEU A 481 23.04 5.57 -11.40
N GLY A 482 23.39 4.29 -11.26
CA GLY A 482 22.85 3.22 -12.10
C GLY A 482 21.46 2.77 -11.63
N THR A 483 20.76 2.00 -12.46
CA THR A 483 19.49 1.35 -12.10
C THR A 483 19.77 0.04 -11.38
N PRO A 484 19.30 -0.16 -10.13
CA PRO A 484 19.36 -1.48 -9.51
C PRO A 484 18.48 -2.45 -10.31
N VAL A 485 18.89 -3.70 -10.50
CA VAL A 485 18.05 -4.76 -11.08
C VAL A 485 17.47 -5.58 -9.94
N VAL A 486 16.17 -5.41 -9.67
CA VAL A 486 15.47 -6.07 -8.56
C VAL A 486 14.95 -7.43 -9.00
N SER A 487 15.20 -8.42 -8.15
CA SER A 487 14.60 -9.74 -8.19
C SER A 487 13.80 -9.96 -6.92
N ALA A 488 12.66 -10.62 -7.06
CA ALA A 488 11.81 -11.00 -5.94
C ALA A 488 11.73 -12.52 -5.88
N THR A 489 12.10 -13.09 -4.74
CA THR A 489 12.00 -14.52 -4.48
C THR A 489 10.88 -14.76 -3.48
N PRO A 490 9.76 -15.36 -3.92
CA PRO A 490 8.67 -15.76 -3.04
C PRO A 490 9.13 -16.72 -1.94
N GLY A 491 8.64 -16.50 -0.72
CA GLY A 491 8.71 -17.44 0.40
C GLY A 491 7.34 -17.56 1.10
N THR A 492 7.21 -18.48 2.06
CA THR A 492 5.94 -18.65 2.78
C THR A 492 5.68 -17.46 3.70
N GLY A 493 4.69 -16.62 3.36
CA GLY A 493 4.35 -15.41 4.12
C GLY A 493 5.42 -14.33 4.05
N GLN A 494 6.28 -14.37 3.04
CA GLN A 494 7.33 -13.39 2.86
C GLN A 494 7.73 -13.28 1.39
N VAL A 495 8.36 -12.17 1.04
CA VAL A 495 9.11 -12.02 -0.21
C VAL A 495 10.51 -11.53 0.12
N THR A 496 11.52 -12.19 -0.43
CA THR A 496 12.89 -11.69 -0.36
C THR A 496 13.22 -10.93 -1.63
N LEU A 497 13.48 -9.64 -1.49
CA LEU A 497 14.01 -8.78 -2.53
C LEU A 497 15.53 -8.85 -2.54
N SER A 498 16.11 -8.87 -3.73
CA SER A 498 17.55 -8.75 -3.93
C SER A 498 17.83 -7.94 -5.18
N TRP A 499 18.84 -7.07 -5.13
CA TRP A 499 19.20 -6.20 -6.25
C TRP A 499 20.70 -6.10 -6.47
N SER A 500 21.09 -5.57 -7.63
CA SER A 500 22.48 -5.26 -7.94
C SER A 500 22.94 -4.01 -7.17
N ALA A 501 24.16 -4.04 -6.62
CA ALA A 501 24.77 -2.86 -6.00
C ALA A 501 24.95 -1.73 -7.03
N VAL A 502 24.60 -0.50 -6.63
CA VAL A 502 24.71 0.72 -7.43
C VAL A 502 25.82 1.60 -6.87
N SER A 503 26.83 1.88 -7.69
CA SER A 503 27.93 2.78 -7.32
C SER A 503 27.41 4.20 -7.03
N GLY A 504 27.90 4.81 -5.95
CA GLY A 504 27.47 6.14 -5.51
C GLY A 504 26.17 6.16 -4.70
N SER A 505 25.49 5.02 -4.55
CA SER A 505 24.29 4.94 -3.71
C SER A 505 24.64 4.88 -2.23
N ALA A 506 24.00 5.75 -1.44
CA ALA A 506 24.04 5.74 0.02
C ALA A 506 23.03 4.76 0.63
N ASN A 507 21.85 4.64 0.02
CA ASN A 507 20.78 3.75 0.48
C ASN A 507 19.82 3.35 -0.65
N TYR A 508 18.99 2.35 -0.39
CA TYR A 508 17.92 1.89 -1.25
C TYR A 508 16.57 2.05 -0.55
N LEU A 509 15.58 2.67 -1.20
CA LEU A 509 14.21 2.65 -0.71
C LEU A 509 13.51 1.40 -1.20
N VAL A 510 12.89 0.64 -0.31
CA VAL A 510 12.02 -0.48 -0.66
C VAL A 510 10.59 0.01 -0.69
N LEU A 511 9.92 -0.17 -1.82
CA LEU A 511 8.53 0.26 -2.01
C LEU A 511 7.61 -0.95 -2.21
N ARG A 512 6.37 -0.84 -1.72
CA ARG A 512 5.31 -1.83 -1.91
C ARG A 512 4.05 -1.17 -2.44
N GLY A 513 3.45 -1.78 -3.46
CA GLY A 513 2.12 -1.43 -3.96
C GLY A 513 1.20 -2.64 -3.97
N ASP A 514 -0.06 -2.41 -3.62
CA ASP A 514 -1.10 -3.45 -3.56
C ASP A 514 -1.82 -3.63 -4.91
N ILE A 515 -1.60 -2.72 -5.86
CA ILE A 515 -2.33 -2.60 -7.13
C ILE A 515 -1.34 -2.58 -8.32
N GLY A 516 -0.49 -3.61 -8.40
CA GLY A 516 0.48 -3.73 -9.49
C GLY A 516 1.49 -2.58 -9.55
N CYS A 517 2.29 -2.54 -10.61
CA CYS A 517 3.42 -1.62 -10.71
C CYS A 517 3.13 -0.31 -11.43
N GLY A 518 1.96 -0.17 -12.08
CA GLY A 518 1.54 1.09 -12.67
C GLY A 518 0.96 2.09 -11.67
N SER A 519 0.55 1.64 -10.49
CA SER A 519 -0.07 2.47 -9.45
C SER A 519 0.93 2.94 -8.39
N THR A 520 0.46 3.76 -7.46
CA THR A 520 1.28 4.21 -6.34
C THR A 520 1.84 3.08 -5.50
N GLN A 521 2.97 3.35 -4.86
CA GLN A 521 3.57 2.50 -3.85
C GLN A 521 3.92 3.34 -2.62
N ASN A 522 3.96 2.70 -1.47
CA ASN A 522 4.44 3.30 -0.24
C ASN A 522 5.84 2.77 0.07
N VAL A 523 6.67 3.62 0.69
CA VAL A 523 8.01 3.22 1.14
C VAL A 523 7.87 2.44 2.44
N ILE A 524 8.27 1.17 2.42
CA ILE A 524 8.18 0.25 3.57
C ILE A 524 9.53 0.08 4.29
N ALA A 525 10.65 0.37 3.63
CA ALA A 525 11.96 0.33 4.25
C ALA A 525 13.00 1.23 3.56
N THR A 526 14.05 1.57 4.30
CA THR A 526 15.27 2.19 3.77
C THR A 526 16.47 1.31 4.15
N VAL A 527 17.19 0.81 3.15
CA VAL A 527 18.30 -0.13 3.30
C VAL A 527 19.61 0.57 3.01
N ALA A 528 20.49 0.71 4.00
CA ALA A 528 21.79 1.36 3.82
C ALA A 528 22.71 0.53 2.90
N ALA A 529 23.41 1.19 1.98
CA ALA A 529 24.46 0.54 1.20
C ALA A 529 25.63 0.10 2.13
N PRO A 530 26.34 -1.01 1.82
CA PRO A 530 26.27 -1.79 0.59
C PRO A 530 25.27 -2.96 0.64
N ALA A 531 24.33 -2.99 1.58
CA ALA A 531 23.32 -4.06 1.62
C ALA A 531 22.41 -3.98 0.38
N THR A 532 22.15 -5.13 -0.24
CA THR A 532 21.38 -5.23 -1.49
C THR A 532 20.24 -6.24 -1.44
N SER A 533 19.71 -6.48 -0.24
CA SER A 533 18.59 -7.40 -0.03
C SER A 533 17.69 -6.90 1.08
N TYR A 534 16.40 -7.21 0.98
CA TYR A 534 15.41 -6.95 2.01
C TYR A 534 14.44 -8.12 2.09
N VAL A 535 14.07 -8.54 3.29
CA VAL A 535 13.03 -9.55 3.51
C VAL A 535 11.79 -8.81 3.99
N ASP A 536 10.75 -8.88 3.16
CA ASP A 536 9.41 -8.46 3.52
C ASP A 536 8.67 -9.67 4.09
N ASP A 537 8.51 -9.73 5.42
CA ASP A 537 7.91 -10.86 6.14
C ASP A 537 6.54 -10.55 6.77
N SER A 538 5.94 -9.41 6.42
CA SER A 538 4.58 -9.02 6.88
C SER A 538 3.46 -9.48 5.93
N LEU A 539 3.71 -10.47 5.07
CA LEU A 539 2.79 -10.80 3.97
C LEU A 539 1.82 -11.95 4.29
N GLU A 540 0.60 -11.86 3.75
CA GLU A 540 -0.43 -12.90 3.88
C GLU A 540 0.11 -14.26 3.40
N ARG A 541 -0.18 -15.30 4.18
CA ARG A 541 0.15 -16.70 3.87
C ARG A 541 -1.05 -17.35 3.19
N GLY A 542 -0.87 -17.94 2.00
CA GLY A 542 -1.85 -18.88 1.45
C GLY A 542 -2.37 -18.60 0.03
N PRO A 543 -3.43 -19.31 -0.42
CA PRO A 543 -3.91 -19.32 -1.80
C PRO A 543 -4.51 -18.00 -2.30
N SER A 544 -4.79 -17.06 -1.39
CA SER A 544 -5.35 -15.72 -1.64
C SER A 544 -4.30 -14.61 -1.77
N ALA A 545 -3.01 -14.92 -1.60
CA ALA A 545 -1.95 -13.91 -1.60
C ALA A 545 -1.93 -13.11 -2.90
N ARG A 546 -2.21 -11.80 -2.81
CA ARG A 546 -2.22 -10.88 -3.94
C ARG A 546 -0.84 -10.75 -4.59
N LYS A 547 -0.83 -10.35 -5.87
CA LYS A 547 0.39 -9.90 -6.54
C LYS A 547 0.73 -8.53 -5.99
N LEU A 548 1.80 -8.47 -5.21
CA LEU A 548 2.37 -7.23 -4.74
C LEU A 548 3.39 -6.76 -5.76
N CYS A 549 3.51 -5.45 -5.82
CA CYS A 549 4.52 -4.82 -6.62
C CYS A 549 5.60 -4.26 -5.70
N GLN A 550 6.82 -4.79 -5.81
CA GLN A 550 7.94 -4.37 -4.98
C GLN A 550 9.10 -3.87 -5.82
N SER A 551 9.83 -2.90 -5.27
CA SER A 551 10.96 -2.26 -5.95
C SER A 551 12.00 -1.73 -4.97
N ALA A 552 13.20 -1.49 -5.48
CA ALA A 552 14.29 -0.82 -4.76
C ALA A 552 14.76 0.40 -5.56
N ASP A 553 14.87 1.56 -4.90
CA ASP A 553 15.33 2.82 -5.50
C ASP A 553 16.68 3.23 -4.95
N ALA A 554 17.70 3.37 -5.79
CA ALA A 554 19.01 3.85 -5.36
C ALA A 554 18.96 5.36 -5.07
N ARG A 555 19.46 5.75 -3.89
CA ARG A 555 19.53 7.13 -3.43
C ARG A 555 20.98 7.54 -3.15
N ALA A 556 21.31 8.77 -3.52
CA ALA A 556 22.37 9.57 -2.87
C ALA A 556 21.67 10.74 -2.15
N ASP A 557 22.40 11.53 -1.34
CA ASP A 557 21.82 12.61 -0.52
C ASP A 557 20.85 13.51 -1.30
N SER A 558 21.09 13.68 -2.60
CA SER A 558 20.30 14.54 -3.47
C SER A 558 19.80 13.89 -4.78
N ALA A 559 20.34 12.75 -5.20
CA ALA A 559 19.86 12.03 -6.40
C ALA A 559 18.86 10.91 -6.06
N LEU A 560 17.76 10.88 -6.78
CA LEU A 560 16.91 9.70 -6.95
C LEU A 560 17.17 9.10 -8.33
N ARG A 561 17.51 7.82 -8.41
CA ARG A 561 17.39 7.06 -9.66
C ARG A 561 16.71 5.72 -9.44
N VAL A 562 16.18 5.25 -10.56
CA VAL A 562 14.89 4.62 -10.69
C VAL A 562 14.80 3.16 -10.26
N ARG A 563 13.72 2.87 -9.54
CA ARG A 563 12.85 1.68 -9.52
C ARG A 563 13.03 0.68 -10.67
N SER A 564 13.56 -0.50 -10.37
CA SER A 564 13.15 -1.71 -11.10
C SER A 564 12.09 -2.43 -10.30
N CYS A 565 11.02 -2.84 -10.98
CA CYS A 565 9.87 -3.43 -10.33
C CYS A 565 9.76 -4.91 -10.62
N ALA A 566 9.69 -5.72 -9.56
CA ALA A 566 9.41 -7.13 -9.64
C ALA A 566 8.01 -7.39 -9.08
N GLY A 567 7.13 -7.92 -9.93
CA GLY A 567 5.85 -8.45 -9.47
C GLY A 567 6.10 -9.79 -8.78
N SER A 568 5.64 -9.94 -7.54
CA SER A 568 5.73 -11.21 -6.83
C SER A 568 4.57 -11.38 -5.87
N SER A 569 4.16 -12.63 -5.69
CA SER A 569 3.29 -13.04 -4.59
C SER A 569 4.12 -13.91 -3.65
N PRO A 570 3.96 -13.81 -2.32
CA PRO A 570 4.53 -14.80 -1.41
C PRO A 570 4.03 -16.19 -1.82
N LEU A 571 4.85 -17.22 -1.58
CA LEU A 571 4.50 -18.57 -2.01
C LEU A 571 3.21 -19.02 -1.34
N ARG A 572 2.32 -19.55 -2.18
CA ARG A 572 1.24 -20.42 -1.77
C ARG A 572 1.86 -21.59 -1.00
N ARG A 573 1.21 -22.00 0.08
CA ARG A 573 1.40 -23.35 0.57
C ARG A 573 0.81 -24.29 -0.48
N GLU A 574 1.66 -24.92 -1.29
CA GLU A 574 1.21 -26.06 -2.12
C GLU A 574 0.42 -26.99 -1.18
N PRO A 575 -0.85 -27.35 -1.47
CA PRO A 575 -1.37 -28.58 -0.92
C PRO A 575 -0.45 -29.64 -1.49
N ARG A 576 0.50 -30.14 -0.70
CA ARG A 576 1.15 -31.38 -1.09
C ARG A 576 0.01 -32.38 -1.23
N LEU A 577 -0.23 -32.76 -2.47
CA LEU A 577 -1.08 -33.85 -2.84
C LEU A 577 -0.64 -35.04 -1.99
N ASP A 578 -1.53 -35.55 -1.16
CA ASP A 578 -1.37 -36.89 -0.59
C ASP A 578 -1.33 -37.88 -1.75
N LEU A 579 -0.12 -38.23 -2.19
CA LEU A 579 0.11 -39.53 -2.78
C LEU A 579 0.25 -40.51 -1.63
N LEU A 580 -0.90 -40.92 -1.09
CA LEU A 580 -1.01 -42.18 -0.37
C LEU A 580 -0.65 -43.32 -1.34
N GLY A 581 0.63 -43.70 -1.27
CA GLY A 581 1.08 -45.09 -1.20
C GLY A 581 1.13 -45.89 -2.50
N CYS A 582 2.34 -46.35 -2.84
CA CYS A 582 2.64 -47.79 -2.74
C CYS A 582 4.12 -48.08 -2.98
N SER A 583 4.82 -48.57 -1.95
CA SER A 583 5.91 -49.51 -2.20
C SER A 583 5.29 -50.87 -2.53
N ARG A 584 5.61 -51.44 -3.70
CA ARG A 584 6.08 -52.82 -3.84
C ARG A 584 6.41 -53.11 -5.29
N ALA A 585 7.71 -53.15 -5.57
CA ALA A 585 8.21 -54.05 -6.60
C ALA A 585 7.79 -55.48 -6.20
N THR A 586 6.80 -56.04 -6.89
CA THR A 586 6.80 -57.36 -7.58
C THR A 586 5.36 -57.79 -7.91
N GLY A 587 4.88 -57.39 -9.09
CA GLY A 587 4.08 -58.17 -10.05
C GLY A 587 2.71 -58.78 -9.68
N ARG A 588 1.60 -58.09 -10.00
CA ARG A 588 0.49 -58.50 -10.94
C ARG A 588 -0.77 -57.62 -10.74
N PRO A 589 -1.64 -57.43 -11.78
CA PRO A 589 -2.57 -56.29 -11.85
C PRO A 589 -3.98 -56.60 -11.33
N CYS A 590 -4.68 -55.58 -10.83
CA CYS A 590 -6.11 -55.64 -10.48
C CYS A 590 -6.96 -54.73 -11.38
N VAL A 591 -8.12 -55.27 -11.75
CA VAL A 591 -9.11 -54.80 -12.72
C VAL A 591 -10.12 -53.83 -12.07
N ALA A 592 -10.67 -52.90 -12.86
CA ALA A 592 -11.66 -51.90 -12.46
C ALA A 592 -13.06 -52.49 -12.20
N GLY A 593 -13.75 -51.94 -11.19
CA GLY A 593 -15.19 -52.15 -10.96
C GLY A 593 -15.80 -50.96 -10.24
N SER A 594 -16.71 -50.27 -10.93
CA SER A 594 -17.66 -49.31 -10.36
C SER A 594 -18.71 -50.05 -9.52
N VAL A 595 -19.40 -49.35 -8.59
CA VAL A 595 -20.86 -49.43 -8.36
C VAL A 595 -21.29 -48.38 -7.30
N ARG A 596 -22.40 -47.70 -7.62
CA ARG A 596 -23.21 -46.79 -6.78
C ARG A 596 -24.03 -47.59 -5.75
N GLY A 597 -24.44 -46.96 -4.62
CA GLY A 597 -25.72 -47.33 -3.96
C GLY A 597 -25.86 -47.08 -2.45
N SER A 598 -26.42 -45.92 -2.12
CA SER A 598 -27.36 -45.53 -1.02
C SER A 598 -27.79 -46.49 0.12
N CYS A 599 -27.84 -45.89 1.33
CA CYS A 599 -28.82 -45.98 2.45
C CYS A 599 -29.59 -47.28 2.79
N SER A 600 -29.55 -47.69 4.07
CA SER A 600 -30.69 -47.61 5.03
C SER A 600 -30.53 -48.52 6.27
N SER A 601 -31.14 -48.07 7.36
CA SER A 601 -31.29 -48.70 8.68
C SER A 601 -32.52 -49.62 8.77
N ALA A 602 -32.39 -50.77 9.44
CA ALA A 602 -33.38 -51.58 10.19
C ALA A 602 -32.77 -53.00 10.30
N GLY A 603 -32.72 -53.73 11.40
CA GLY A 603 -33.73 -53.98 12.43
C GLY A 603 -34.13 -55.46 12.34
N GLY A 604 -33.81 -56.26 13.38
CA GLY A 604 -34.60 -57.45 13.75
C GLY A 604 -34.07 -58.86 13.42
N ALA A 605 -33.69 -59.56 14.50
CA ALA A 605 -34.10 -60.93 14.90
C ALA A 605 -33.55 -62.21 14.21
N GLY A 606 -32.90 -63.05 15.06
CA GLY A 606 -33.06 -64.52 15.18
C GLY A 606 -32.52 -65.40 14.05
N THR A 607 -31.99 -66.61 14.22
CA THR A 607 -31.81 -67.58 15.31
C THR A 607 -30.66 -68.51 14.86
N GLY A 608 -29.82 -69.03 15.76
CA GLY A 608 -29.87 -70.46 16.10
C GLY A 608 -28.71 -71.28 15.52
N HIS A 609 -27.63 -71.44 16.29
CA HIS A 609 -27.16 -72.73 16.84
C HIS A 609 -25.95 -72.51 17.76
#